data_AF-A0A951P397-F1
#
_entry.id   AF-A0A951P397-F1
#
_cell.length_a   1.000
_cell.length_b   1.000
_cell.length_c   1.000
_cell.angle_alpha   90.00
_cell.angle_beta   90.00
_cell.angle_gamma   90.00
#
_symmetry.space_group_name_H-M   'P 1'
#
loop_
_entity.id
_entity.type
_entity.pdbx_description
1 polymer ?
#
loop_
_entity_poly.entity_id
_entity_poly.type
_entity_poly.pdbx_seq_one_letter_code
_entity_poly.pdbx_strand_id
1 'polypeptide(L)'
;MPAELKAFIQSNPDPRELKRAMAVTMFLKGYKHREIQAILAVSSGFISKWTQLHELLGVNGLKLGHRGSTGYLEPEQRQAILAWLQFKNEWNLSELQTQLRSEYDVVFESKQSYYTLFGQAGIRWKKTQKCNPKTDPVLVEKKTGNHKLASAASG
;
A
#
# COMPACT_ATOMS: atom_id res chain seq x y z
N MET A 1 5.43 -20.35 -30.42
CA MET A 1 5.26 -19.44 -29.25
C MET A 1 5.15 -18.02 -29.81
N PRO A 2 4.04 -17.29 -29.55
CA PRO A 2 3.77 -16.00 -30.17
C PRO A 2 4.82 -14.94 -29.83
N ALA A 3 5.19 -14.07 -30.79
CA ALA A 3 6.22 -13.05 -30.62
C ALA A 3 5.86 -12.02 -29.51
N GLU A 4 4.59 -11.65 -29.44
CA GLU A 4 4.01 -10.78 -28.39
C GLU A 4 4.14 -11.38 -26.98
N LEU A 5 3.92 -12.68 -26.82
CA LEU A 5 4.04 -13.37 -25.54
C LEU A 5 5.49 -13.45 -25.09
N LYS A 6 6.42 -13.65 -26.04
CA LYS A 6 7.87 -13.60 -25.78
C LYS A 6 8.31 -12.21 -25.32
N ALA A 7 7.88 -11.17 -26.04
CA ALA A 7 8.19 -9.78 -25.68
C ALA A 7 7.64 -9.42 -24.29
N PHE A 8 6.42 -9.86 -23.97
CA PHE A 8 5.81 -9.65 -22.66
C PHE A 8 6.57 -10.31 -21.51
N ILE A 9 7.10 -11.52 -21.70
CA ILE A 9 7.95 -12.17 -20.69
C ILE A 9 9.28 -11.44 -20.55
N GLN A 10 9.88 -11.02 -21.66
CA GLN A 10 11.16 -10.30 -21.68
C GLN A 10 11.09 -8.91 -21.03
N SER A 11 9.91 -8.27 -21.01
CA SER A 11 9.73 -7.00 -20.30
C SER A 11 9.67 -7.14 -18.76
N ASN A 12 9.85 -8.35 -18.23
CA ASN A 12 9.85 -8.65 -16.79
C ASN A 12 8.62 -8.09 -16.04
N PRO A 13 7.40 -8.57 -16.38
CA PRO A 13 6.15 -8.05 -15.82
C PRO A 13 5.95 -8.48 -14.36
N ASP A 14 4.86 -8.03 -13.72
CA ASP A 14 4.51 -8.42 -12.34
C ASP A 14 4.62 -9.96 -12.16
N PRO A 15 5.13 -10.47 -11.02
CA PRO A 15 5.34 -11.90 -10.82
C PRO A 15 4.11 -12.78 -11.10
N ARG A 16 2.90 -12.24 -10.87
CA ARG A 16 1.64 -12.93 -11.16
C ARG A 16 1.42 -13.00 -12.67
N GLU A 17 1.62 -11.90 -13.38
CA GLU A 17 1.52 -11.83 -14.84
C GLU A 17 2.56 -12.72 -15.52
N LEU A 18 3.80 -12.70 -15.03
CA LEU A 18 4.88 -13.57 -15.49
C LEU A 18 4.50 -15.05 -15.32
N LYS A 19 4.00 -15.44 -14.14
CA LYS A 19 3.58 -16.83 -13.89
C LYS A 19 2.43 -17.28 -14.81
N ARG A 20 1.49 -16.39 -15.12
CA ARG A 20 0.43 -16.65 -16.11
C ARG A 20 1.00 -16.85 -17.51
N ALA A 21 1.89 -15.95 -17.93
CA ALA A 21 2.56 -16.03 -19.23
C ALA A 21 3.40 -17.30 -19.38
N MET A 22 4.10 -17.72 -18.32
CA MET A 22 4.85 -18.99 -18.31
C MET A 22 3.91 -20.20 -18.47
N ALA A 23 2.79 -20.24 -17.75
CA ALA A 23 1.83 -21.34 -17.87
C ALA A 23 1.28 -21.46 -19.31
N VAL A 24 0.89 -20.33 -19.92
CA VAL A 24 0.45 -20.29 -21.33
C VAL A 24 1.56 -20.70 -22.28
N THR A 25 2.78 -20.23 -22.04
CA THR A 25 3.96 -20.58 -22.84
C THR A 25 4.18 -22.08 -22.87
N MET A 26 4.14 -22.73 -21.71
CA MET A 26 4.36 -24.17 -21.60
C MET A 26 3.21 -24.94 -22.27
N PHE A 27 1.97 -24.51 -22.08
CA PHE A 27 0.82 -25.10 -22.75
C PHE A 27 0.94 -25.02 -24.28
N LEU A 28 1.27 -23.85 -24.82
CA LEU A 28 1.49 -23.65 -26.26
C LEU A 28 2.70 -24.41 -26.82
N LYS A 29 3.64 -24.81 -25.97
CA LYS A 29 4.78 -25.69 -26.31
C LYS A 29 4.42 -27.18 -26.25
N GLY A 30 3.16 -27.52 -25.92
CA GLY A 30 2.67 -28.91 -25.89
C GLY A 30 2.85 -29.61 -24.54
N TYR A 31 3.21 -28.90 -23.47
CA TYR A 31 3.31 -29.51 -22.15
C TYR A 31 1.93 -29.91 -21.64
N LYS A 32 1.83 -31.09 -21.02
CA LYS A 32 0.61 -31.57 -20.38
C LYS A 32 0.36 -30.78 -19.10
N HIS A 33 -0.92 -30.63 -18.72
CA HIS A 33 -1.28 -29.92 -17.49
C HIS A 33 -0.51 -30.43 -16.28
N ARG A 34 -0.37 -31.75 -16.12
CA ARG A 34 0.37 -32.36 -15.00
C ARG A 34 1.83 -31.86 -14.89
N GLU A 35 2.50 -31.67 -16.02
CA GLU A 35 3.90 -31.20 -16.07
C GLU A 35 3.99 -29.73 -15.68
N ILE A 36 3.08 -28.91 -16.22
CA ILE A 36 3.02 -27.48 -15.91
C ILE A 36 2.67 -27.25 -14.43
N GLN A 37 1.73 -28.04 -13.89
CA GLN A 37 1.37 -27.99 -12.48
C GLN A 37 2.58 -28.30 -11.58
N ALA A 38 3.37 -29.32 -11.93
CA ALA A 38 4.58 -29.68 -11.17
C ALA A 38 5.66 -28.59 -11.25
N ILE A 39 5.89 -28.01 -12.44
CA ILE A 39 6.95 -27.03 -12.67
C ILE A 39 6.61 -25.66 -12.06
N LEU A 40 5.37 -25.19 -12.17
CA LEU A 40 4.97 -23.86 -11.71
C LEU A 40 4.26 -23.86 -10.35
N ALA A 41 4.02 -25.04 -9.77
CA ALA A 41 3.23 -25.22 -8.54
C ALA A 41 1.85 -24.54 -8.65
N VAL A 42 1.13 -24.81 -9.74
CA VAL A 42 -0.22 -24.26 -10.01
C VAL A 42 -1.25 -25.36 -10.19
N SER A 43 -2.53 -25.00 -10.19
CA SER A 43 -3.62 -25.95 -10.47
C SER A 43 -3.91 -26.08 -11.97
N SER A 44 -4.52 -27.20 -12.37
CA SER A 44 -5.00 -27.40 -13.74
C SER A 44 -5.97 -26.28 -14.19
N GLY A 45 -6.87 -25.85 -13.29
CA GLY A 45 -7.79 -24.74 -13.55
C GLY A 45 -7.10 -23.39 -13.74
N PHE A 46 -5.97 -23.15 -13.06
CA PHE A 46 -5.15 -21.97 -13.33
C PHE A 46 -4.65 -21.97 -14.78
N ILE A 47 -4.14 -23.11 -15.25
CA ILE A 47 -3.65 -23.26 -16.63
C ILE A 47 -4.79 -23.01 -17.62
N SER A 48 -5.92 -23.72 -17.48
CA SER A 48 -7.10 -23.58 -18.35
C SER A 48 -7.59 -22.13 -18.42
N LYS A 49 -7.68 -21.45 -17.28
CA LYS A 49 -8.18 -20.08 -17.23
C LYS A 49 -7.29 -19.13 -18.04
N TRP A 50 -5.97 -19.20 -17.85
CA TRP A 50 -5.07 -18.25 -18.48
C TRP A 50 -4.81 -18.58 -19.95
N THR A 51 -4.86 -19.85 -20.35
CA THR A 51 -4.82 -20.21 -21.77
C THR A 51 -6.06 -19.72 -22.51
N GLN A 52 -7.25 -19.90 -21.94
CA GLN A 52 -8.50 -19.37 -22.51
C GLN A 52 -8.50 -17.84 -22.57
N LEU A 53 -8.08 -17.16 -21.51
CA LEU A 53 -8.01 -15.69 -21.50
C LEU A 53 -6.99 -15.16 -22.52
N HIS A 54 -5.86 -15.86 -22.69
CA HIS A 54 -4.88 -15.51 -23.72
C HIS A 54 -5.42 -15.74 -25.13
N GLU A 55 -6.16 -16.82 -25.36
CA GLU A 55 -6.79 -17.09 -26.66
C GLU A 55 -7.81 -16.00 -27.02
N LEU A 56 -8.57 -15.51 -26.03
CA LEU A 56 -9.59 -14.48 -26.24
C LEU A 56 -9.03 -13.05 -26.36
N LEU A 57 -8.04 -12.69 -25.54
CA LEU A 57 -7.61 -11.30 -25.34
C LEU A 57 -6.11 -11.09 -25.59
N GLY A 58 -5.39 -12.12 -26.04
CA GLY A 58 -3.94 -12.11 -26.19
C GLY A 58 -3.23 -11.82 -24.85
N VAL A 59 -2.10 -11.12 -24.93
CA VAL A 59 -1.32 -10.70 -23.76
C VAL A 59 -2.14 -9.84 -22.78
N ASN A 60 -3.14 -9.08 -23.24
CA ASN A 60 -3.98 -8.27 -22.35
C ASN A 60 -4.80 -9.14 -21.40
N GLY A 61 -5.18 -10.36 -21.81
CA GLY A 61 -5.85 -11.34 -20.95
C GLY A 61 -4.98 -11.86 -19.81
N LEU A 62 -3.66 -11.67 -19.88
CA LEU A 62 -2.71 -12.10 -18.86
C LEU A 62 -2.41 -11.00 -17.83
N LYS A 63 -2.64 -9.74 -18.19
CA LYS A 63 -2.41 -8.58 -17.34
C LYS A 63 -3.35 -8.57 -16.15
N LEU A 64 -2.92 -7.94 -15.07
CA LEU A 64 -3.78 -7.68 -13.92
C LEU A 64 -4.77 -6.58 -14.27
N GLY A 65 -6.07 -6.89 -14.20
CA GLY A 65 -7.12 -5.86 -14.28
C GLY A 65 -7.10 -4.92 -13.07
N HIS A 66 -6.55 -5.37 -11.94
CA HIS A 66 -6.31 -4.58 -10.74
C HIS A 66 -5.00 -5.08 -10.10
N ARG A 67 -4.04 -4.19 -9.84
CA ARG A 67 -2.70 -4.57 -9.33
C ARG A 67 -2.68 -4.99 -7.85
N GLY A 68 -3.86 -5.24 -7.27
CA GLY A 68 -4.06 -5.32 -5.82
C GLY A 68 -4.01 -3.92 -5.20
N SER A 69 -4.24 -3.83 -3.89
CA SER A 69 -3.86 -2.62 -3.16
C SER A 69 -2.33 -2.56 -3.12
N THR A 70 -1.71 -2.02 -4.16
CA THR A 70 -0.44 -1.32 -3.97
C THR A 70 -0.67 -0.42 -2.77
N GLY A 71 0.06 -0.63 -1.67
CA GLY A 71 0.32 0.51 -0.80
C GLY A 71 0.92 1.52 -1.75
N TYR A 72 0.17 2.55 -2.14
CA TYR A 72 0.41 3.30 -3.37
C TYR A 72 1.81 3.95 -3.42
N LEU A 73 2.53 3.92 -2.30
CA LEU A 73 3.90 4.35 -2.15
C LEU A 73 4.82 3.13 -2.00
N GLU A 74 5.86 3.08 -2.82
CA GLU A 74 7.02 2.22 -2.56
C GLU A 74 7.61 2.54 -1.17
N PRO A 75 8.30 1.59 -0.50
CA PRO A 75 8.82 1.79 0.85
C PRO A 75 9.68 3.06 0.98
N GLU A 76 10.49 3.36 -0.03
CA GLU A 76 11.34 4.55 -0.09
C GLU A 76 10.52 5.85 -0.20
N GLN A 77 9.53 5.87 -1.08
CA GLN A 77 8.60 7.01 -1.25
C GLN A 77 7.80 7.25 0.03
N ARG A 78 7.37 6.17 0.68
CA ARG A 78 6.68 6.23 1.97
C ARG A 78 7.57 6.86 3.02
N GLN A 79 8.83 6.44 3.12
CA GLN A 79 9.76 7.00 4.09
C GLN A 79 10.07 8.48 3.80
N ALA A 80 10.20 8.86 2.53
CA ALA A 80 10.37 10.26 2.13
C ALA A 80 9.17 11.13 2.54
N ILE A 81 7.95 10.66 2.29
CA ILE A 81 6.72 11.34 2.73
C ILE A 81 6.64 11.42 4.25
N LEU A 82 7.02 10.37 4.98
CA LEU A 82 7.02 10.39 6.45
C LEU A 82 8.05 11.39 7.00
N ALA A 83 9.24 11.46 6.42
CA ALA A 83 10.26 12.43 6.81
C ALA A 83 9.82 13.87 6.50
N TRP A 84 9.25 14.09 5.31
CA TRP A 84 8.65 15.37 4.95
C TRP A 84 7.51 15.75 5.92
N LEU A 85 6.69 14.77 6.32
CA LEU A 85 5.64 14.86 7.34
C LEU A 85 6.16 14.98 8.79
N GLN A 86 7.46 14.90 9.04
CA GLN A 86 8.03 15.14 10.38
C GLN A 86 8.78 16.47 10.45
N PHE A 87 9.26 16.95 9.31
CA PHE A 87 10.06 18.17 9.23
C PHE A 87 9.24 19.47 9.36
N LYS A 88 8.01 19.49 8.82
CA LYS A 88 7.11 20.66 8.90
C LYS A 88 6.45 20.75 10.28
N ASN A 89 5.95 21.94 10.62
CA ASN A 89 5.18 22.15 11.86
C ASN A 89 3.65 22.16 11.63
N GLU A 90 3.19 22.33 10.39
CA GLU A 90 1.78 22.41 10.04
C GLU A 90 1.44 21.49 8.87
N TRP A 91 0.28 20.84 8.95
CA TRP A 91 -0.13 19.80 8.00
C TRP A 91 -1.54 20.04 7.51
N ASN A 92 -1.72 19.88 6.20
CA ASN A 92 -3.03 19.88 5.57
C ASN A 92 -3.21 18.61 4.73
N LEU A 93 -4.37 17.96 4.87
CA LEU A 93 -4.74 16.79 4.08
C LEU A 93 -4.71 17.09 2.57
N SER A 94 -5.18 18.27 2.15
CA SER A 94 -5.17 18.67 0.75
C SER A 94 -3.74 18.83 0.22
N GLU A 95 -2.80 19.26 1.05
CA GLU A 95 -1.42 19.44 0.65
C GLU A 95 -0.71 18.08 0.52
N LEU A 96 -0.96 17.16 1.45
CA LEU A 96 -0.50 15.78 1.34
C LEU A 96 -1.03 15.11 0.05
N GLN A 97 -2.30 15.34 -0.29
CA GLN A 97 -2.89 14.87 -1.55
C GLN A 97 -2.18 15.43 -2.77
N THR A 98 -1.95 16.75 -2.80
CA THR A 98 -1.24 17.40 -3.91
C THR A 98 0.20 16.90 -4.03
N GLN A 99 0.91 16.74 -2.92
CA GLN A 99 2.30 16.27 -2.93
C GLN A 99 2.40 14.82 -3.45
N LEU A 100 1.52 13.94 -2.97
CA LEU A 100 1.47 12.54 -3.44
C LEU A 100 1.16 12.44 -4.93
N ARG A 101 0.24 13.27 -5.42
CA ARG A 101 -0.13 13.34 -6.84
C ARG A 101 0.99 13.94 -7.69
N SER A 102 1.63 15.01 -7.24
CA SER A 102 2.63 15.73 -8.02
C SER A 102 3.95 14.97 -8.09
N GLU A 103 4.40 14.39 -6.98
CA GLU A 103 5.73 13.78 -6.87
C GLU A 103 5.74 12.31 -7.28
N TYR A 104 4.63 11.59 -7.02
CA TYR A 104 4.58 10.13 -7.17
C TYR A 104 3.43 9.65 -8.06
N ASP A 105 2.60 10.55 -8.60
CA ASP A 105 1.35 10.23 -9.33
C ASP A 105 0.42 9.32 -8.51
N VAL A 106 0.43 9.49 -7.19
CA VAL A 106 -0.33 8.67 -6.25
C VAL A 106 -1.59 9.39 -5.80
N VAL A 107 -2.73 8.74 -6.00
CA VAL A 107 -4.02 9.15 -5.44
C VAL A 107 -4.68 7.96 -4.76
N PHE A 108 -4.76 8.00 -3.42
CA PHE A 108 -5.51 6.99 -2.68
C PHE A 108 -7.02 7.18 -2.87
N GLU A 109 -7.74 6.07 -3.08
CA GLU A 109 -9.20 6.05 -3.16
C GLU A 109 -9.87 6.45 -1.84
N SER A 110 -9.27 6.06 -0.70
CA SER A 110 -9.82 6.31 0.63
C SER A 110 -9.06 7.42 1.37
N LYS A 111 -9.81 8.33 2.00
CA LYS A 111 -9.27 9.33 2.94
C LYS A 111 -8.51 8.68 4.10
N GLN A 112 -8.88 7.46 4.48
CA GLN A 112 -8.26 6.72 5.58
C GLN A 112 -6.79 6.38 5.31
N SER A 113 -6.42 6.17 4.04
CA SER A 113 -5.05 5.90 3.66
C SER A 113 -4.13 7.10 3.94
N TYR A 114 -4.62 8.32 3.74
CA TYR A 114 -3.89 9.54 4.08
C TYR A 114 -3.75 9.72 5.60
N TYR A 115 -4.83 9.46 6.37
CA TYR A 115 -4.75 9.51 7.84
C TYR A 115 -3.80 8.46 8.43
N THR A 116 -3.63 7.33 7.74
CA THR A 116 -2.65 6.31 8.12
C THR A 116 -1.22 6.83 7.98
N LEU A 117 -0.92 7.63 6.94
CA LEU A 117 0.39 8.28 6.80
C LEU A 117 0.66 9.30 7.91
N PHE A 118 -0.35 10.10 8.28
CA PHE A 118 -0.22 11.01 9.43
C PHE A 118 0.05 10.25 10.73
N GLY A 119 -0.69 9.17 10.98
CA GLY A 119 -0.47 8.31 12.16
C GLY A 119 0.95 7.71 12.19
N GLN A 120 1.46 7.27 11.04
CA GLN A 120 2.82 6.73 10.92
C GLN A 120 3.91 7.78 11.10
N ALA A 121 3.65 9.03 10.71
CA ALA A 121 4.56 10.15 10.96
C ALA A 121 4.56 10.59 12.44
N GLY A 122 3.72 9.99 13.30
CA GLY A 122 3.54 10.39 14.69
C GLY A 122 2.58 11.58 14.87
N ILE A 123 1.92 12.01 13.79
CA ILE A 123 0.95 13.10 13.81
C ILE A 123 -0.39 12.55 14.31
N ARG A 124 -0.75 12.91 15.55
CA ARG A 124 -2.09 12.66 16.07
C ARG A 124 -3.08 13.62 15.43
N TRP A 125 -3.85 13.13 14.46
CA TRP A 125 -5.00 13.84 13.91
C TRP A 125 -6.07 14.06 15.00
N LYS A 126 -5.98 15.17 15.73
CA LYS A 126 -7.09 15.68 16.55
C LYS A 126 -7.94 16.59 15.67
N LYS A 127 -9.21 16.22 15.49
CA LYS A 127 -10.24 17.12 14.95
C LYS A 127 -10.15 18.44 15.74
N THR A 128 -9.87 19.53 15.06
CA THR A 128 -9.57 20.83 15.66
C THR A 128 -10.67 21.24 16.65
N GLN A 129 -10.37 21.23 17.96
CA GLN A 129 -11.01 22.17 18.88
C GLN A 129 -10.03 23.34 19.00
N LYS A 130 -10.53 24.55 18.74
CA LYS A 130 -9.79 25.83 18.71
C LYS A 130 -8.61 25.83 19.70
N CYS A 131 -7.38 25.88 19.20
CA CYS A 131 -6.22 26.14 20.04
C CYS A 131 -6.30 27.59 20.52
N ASN A 132 -6.53 27.77 21.83
CA ASN A 132 -6.37 29.04 22.52
C ASN A 132 -4.85 29.28 22.71
N PRO A 133 -4.25 30.37 22.20
CA PRO A 133 -2.79 30.54 22.09
C PRO A 133 -2.10 30.93 23.40
N LYS A 134 -2.56 30.41 24.54
CA LYS A 134 -1.93 30.63 25.85
C LYS A 134 -1.87 29.32 26.60
N THR A 135 -0.78 28.59 26.46
CA THR A 135 -0.36 27.67 27.51
C THR A 135 1.13 27.85 27.69
N ASP A 136 1.45 28.94 28.39
CA ASP A 136 2.76 29.14 29.01
C ASP A 136 3.08 27.93 29.90
N PRO A 137 4.28 27.34 29.80
CA PRO A 137 4.68 26.16 30.58
C PRO A 137 4.73 26.40 32.11
N VAL A 138 4.66 27.66 32.55
CA VAL A 138 4.84 28.07 33.96
C VAL A 138 3.61 27.79 34.85
N LEU A 139 2.43 27.52 34.30
CA LEU A 139 1.21 27.29 35.09
C LEU A 139 0.92 25.82 35.44
N VAL A 140 1.69 24.87 34.92
CA VAL A 140 1.46 23.43 35.16
C VAL A 140 1.99 22.96 36.53
N GLU A 141 2.98 23.64 37.12
CA GLU A 141 3.58 23.21 38.39
C GLU A 141 2.75 23.53 39.65
N LYS A 142 1.76 24.44 39.59
CA LYS A 142 0.91 24.73 40.77
C LYS A 142 -0.22 23.73 41.00
N LYS A 143 -0.40 22.73 40.13
CA LYS A 143 -1.47 21.72 40.25
C LYS A 143 -1.04 20.39 40.88
N THR A 144 0.25 20.23 41.18
CA THR A 144 0.84 19.02 41.78
C THR A 144 1.00 19.14 43.31
N GLY A 145 0.16 19.95 43.96
CA GLY A 145 0.28 20.26 45.39
C GLY A 145 -0.73 19.58 46.33
N ASN A 146 -1.80 18.92 45.84
CA ASN A 146 -2.92 18.56 46.74
C ASN A 146 -3.44 17.12 46.65
N HIS A 147 -2.59 16.14 46.30
CA HIS A 147 -2.97 14.72 46.36
C HIS A 147 -2.07 13.91 47.30
N LYS A 148 -1.98 14.35 48.56
CA LYS A 148 -1.61 13.50 49.69
C LYS A 148 -2.43 13.92 50.91
N LEU A 149 -3.53 13.22 51.15
CA LEU A 149 -4.11 12.90 52.47
C LEU A 149 -5.51 12.27 52.27
N ALA A 150 -5.55 10.98 51.94
CA ALA A 150 -6.74 10.14 52.12
C ALA A 150 -6.35 8.66 52.02
N SER A 151 -5.54 8.18 52.95
CA SER A 151 -5.36 6.74 53.20
C SER A 151 -4.66 6.56 54.55
N ALA A 152 -5.44 6.59 55.64
CA ALA A 152 -5.15 5.92 56.90
C ALA A 152 -6.32 6.13 57.87
N ALA A 153 -7.12 5.08 58.08
CA ALA A 153 -7.69 4.63 59.36
C ALA A 153 -9.04 3.95 59.14
N SER A 154 -8.99 2.63 58.95
CA SER A 154 -10.06 1.72 59.38
C SER A 154 -10.06 1.68 60.91
N GLY A 155 -11.25 1.78 61.49
CA GLY A 155 -11.56 1.45 62.88
C GLY A 155 -12.91 0.75 62.89
#